data_AF-W6M8J8-F1
#
_entry.id   AF-W6M8J8-F1
#
_cell.length_a   1.000
_cell.length_b   1.000
_cell.length_c   1.000
_cell.angle_alpha   90.00
_cell.angle_beta   90.00
_cell.angle_gamma   90.00
#
_symmetry.space_group_name_H-M   'P 1'
#
loop_
_entity.id
_entity.type
_entity.pdbx_description
1 polymer ?
#
loop_
_entity_poly.entity_id
_entity_poly.type
_entity_poly.pdbx_seq_one_letter_code
_entity_poly.pdbx_strand_id
1 'polypeptide(L)'
;MTEPVSVPQTPPPAPPTASPSVDFAAREAAIASREAAIASREATLKAEEQRQRRAADLAFADQLIEQGRLLPRDQQPVVALLAQIPAVQPMEFADPEAEGQTVKTFARAWLMEFLKRLPPQIDYAERTAATDENKPPAGALSRKAFERLDPQQRKAHLARGGKIVD
;
A
#
# COMPACT_ATOMS: atom_id res chain seq x y z
N MET A 1 92.99 50.13 -16.48
CA MET A 1 92.46 48.84 -16.97
C MET A 1 91.06 48.68 -16.39
N THR A 2 90.09 48.53 -17.27
CA THR A 2 88.63 48.56 -17.06
C THR A 2 88.11 47.28 -16.42
N GLU A 3 87.31 47.39 -15.35
CA GLU A 3 86.46 46.29 -14.86
C GLU A 3 85.17 46.19 -15.69
N PRO A 4 84.68 44.98 -16.01
CA PRO A 4 83.50 44.81 -16.85
C PRO A 4 82.19 45.00 -16.08
N VAL A 5 81.24 45.63 -16.77
CA VAL A 5 79.85 45.84 -16.36
C VAL A 5 79.14 44.50 -16.11
N SER A 6 78.56 44.34 -14.92
CA SER A 6 77.70 43.22 -14.56
C SER A 6 76.26 43.51 -15.02
N VAL A 7 75.72 42.64 -15.89
CA VAL A 7 74.35 42.74 -16.41
C VAL A 7 73.42 42.00 -15.45
N PRO A 8 72.29 42.58 -14.98
CA PRO A 8 71.38 41.87 -14.10
C PRO A 8 70.57 40.83 -14.89
N GLN A 9 70.77 39.54 -14.58
CA GLN A 9 69.91 38.46 -15.06
C GLN A 9 68.52 38.55 -14.38
N THR A 10 67.46 38.60 -15.19
CA THR A 10 66.08 38.50 -14.72
C THR A 10 65.71 37.02 -14.51
N PRO A 11 65.16 36.62 -13.35
CA PRO A 11 64.72 35.24 -13.12
C PRO A 11 63.46 34.89 -13.96
N PRO A 12 63.29 33.61 -14.36
CA PRO A 12 62.19 33.17 -15.21
C PRO A 12 60.81 33.25 -14.50
N PRO A 13 59.70 33.39 -15.25
CA PRO A 13 58.37 33.52 -14.68
C PRO A 13 57.92 32.22 -13.99
N ALA A 14 57.36 32.37 -12.78
CA ALA A 14 56.76 31.28 -12.00
C ALA A 14 55.55 30.65 -12.72
N PRO A 15 55.28 29.33 -12.51
CA PRO A 15 54.14 28.66 -13.14
C PRO A 15 52.80 29.26 -12.66
N PRO A 16 51.75 29.23 -13.50
CA PRO A 16 50.45 29.78 -13.14
C PRO A 16 49.84 28.98 -11.99
N THR A 17 49.71 29.63 -10.84
CA THR A 17 48.92 29.14 -9.70
C THR A 17 47.46 29.08 -10.11
N ALA A 18 46.96 27.87 -10.39
CA ALA A 18 45.52 27.63 -10.51
C ALA A 18 44.84 28.15 -9.24
N SER A 19 43.91 29.09 -9.41
CA SER A 19 43.36 29.88 -8.31
C SER A 19 42.45 29.01 -7.42
N PRO A 20 42.68 28.98 -6.09
CA PRO A 20 41.95 28.10 -5.16
C PRO A 20 40.43 28.36 -5.13
N SER A 21 39.98 29.55 -5.53
CA SER A 21 38.56 29.93 -5.56
C SER A 21 37.71 29.13 -6.56
N VAL A 22 38.27 28.74 -7.71
CA VAL A 22 37.54 27.99 -8.75
C VAL A 22 37.27 26.55 -8.30
N ASP A 23 38.20 25.95 -7.54
CA ASP A 23 38.07 24.60 -7.00
C ASP A 23 36.98 24.53 -5.90
N PHE A 24 36.87 25.56 -5.05
CA PHE A 24 35.79 25.63 -4.05
C PHE A 24 34.40 25.77 -4.69
N ALA A 25 34.23 26.68 -5.66
CA ALA A 25 32.95 26.85 -6.34
C ALA A 25 32.50 25.58 -7.09
N ALA A 26 33.44 24.87 -7.73
CA ALA A 26 33.16 23.60 -8.39
C ALA A 26 32.75 22.49 -7.39
N ARG A 27 33.41 22.44 -6.22
CA ARG A 27 33.06 21.48 -5.16
C ARG A 27 31.70 21.75 -4.55
N GLU A 28 31.38 23.01 -4.26
CA GLU A 28 30.06 23.40 -3.74
C GLU A 28 28.95 23.05 -4.73
N ALA A 29 29.13 23.35 -6.03
CA ALA A 29 28.17 22.97 -7.06
C ALA A 29 27.99 21.43 -7.16
N ALA A 30 29.08 20.67 -7.03
CA ALA A 30 29.02 19.20 -7.03
C ALA A 30 28.30 18.64 -5.79
N ILE A 31 28.49 19.25 -4.62
CA ILE A 31 27.79 18.88 -3.38
C ILE A 31 26.30 19.21 -3.51
N ALA A 32 25.96 20.42 -3.92
CA ALA A 32 24.56 20.84 -4.11
C ALA A 32 23.82 19.93 -5.11
N SER A 33 24.48 19.54 -6.21
CA SER A 33 23.91 18.60 -7.17
C SER A 33 23.67 17.22 -6.57
N ARG A 34 24.58 16.72 -5.73
CA ARG A 34 24.41 15.44 -5.04
C ARG A 34 23.31 15.49 -4.00
N GLU A 35 23.25 16.54 -3.20
CA GLU A 35 22.20 16.74 -2.20
C GLU A 35 20.81 16.82 -2.85
N ALA A 36 20.68 17.55 -3.95
CA ALA A 36 19.42 17.61 -4.71
C ALA A 36 19.02 16.23 -5.26
N ALA A 37 19.98 15.45 -5.78
CA ALA A 37 19.73 14.11 -6.27
C ALA A 37 19.33 13.14 -5.14
N ILE A 38 19.95 13.25 -3.96
CA ILE A 38 19.60 12.45 -2.78
C ILE A 38 18.20 12.82 -2.29
N ALA A 39 17.90 14.10 -2.11
CA ALA A 39 16.59 14.57 -1.66
C ALA A 39 15.46 14.10 -2.60
N SER A 40 15.69 14.13 -3.92
CA SER A 40 14.73 13.62 -4.91
C SER A 40 14.49 12.11 -4.77
N ARG A 41 15.56 11.33 -4.58
CA ARG A 41 15.46 9.87 -4.36
C ARG A 41 14.75 9.55 -3.05
N GLU A 42 15.09 10.23 -1.96
CA GLU A 42 14.43 10.05 -0.66
C GLU A 42 12.94 10.37 -0.71
N ALA A 43 12.55 11.46 -1.38
CA ALA A 43 11.15 11.80 -1.58
C ALA A 43 10.40 10.71 -2.37
N THR A 44 11.03 10.17 -3.41
CA THR A 44 10.45 9.09 -4.24
C THR A 44 10.28 7.81 -3.41
N LEU A 45 11.32 7.38 -2.70
CA LEU A 45 11.27 6.20 -1.83
C LEU A 45 10.20 6.35 -0.74
N LYS A 46 10.12 7.52 -0.10
CA LYS A 46 9.11 7.80 0.91
C LYS A 46 7.69 7.71 0.35
N ALA A 47 7.46 8.22 -0.86
CA ALA A 47 6.16 8.14 -1.53
C ALA A 47 5.81 6.68 -1.90
N GLU A 48 6.77 5.92 -2.40
CA GLU A 48 6.60 4.49 -2.71
C GLU A 48 6.29 3.67 -1.46
N GLU A 49 7.04 3.87 -0.37
CA GLU A 49 6.77 3.21 0.91
C GLU A 49 5.39 3.54 1.45
N GLN A 50 4.97 4.82 1.41
CA GLN A 50 3.62 5.22 1.84
C GLN A 50 2.54 4.55 1.00
N ARG A 51 2.75 4.44 -0.32
CA ARG A 51 1.83 3.76 -1.23
C ARG A 51 1.74 2.27 -0.93
N GLN A 52 2.87 1.60 -0.72
CA GLN A 52 2.93 0.18 -0.38
C GLN A 52 2.25 -0.10 0.97
N ARG A 53 2.52 0.73 1.99
CA ARG A 53 1.86 0.62 3.31
C ARG A 53 0.34 0.78 3.18
N ARG A 54 -0.12 1.79 2.45
CA ARG A 54 -1.56 2.01 2.23
C ARG A 54 -2.21 0.84 1.49
N ALA A 55 -1.53 0.26 0.50
CA ALA A 55 -2.03 -0.91 -0.23
C ALA A 55 -2.15 -2.13 0.70
N ALA A 56 -1.17 -2.36 1.57
CA ALA A 56 -1.23 -3.41 2.59
C ALA A 56 -2.38 -3.19 3.59
N ASP A 57 -2.61 -1.95 4.01
CA ASP A 57 -3.71 -1.61 4.93
C ASP A 57 -5.09 -1.80 4.29
N LEU A 58 -5.23 -1.45 3.00
CA LEU A 58 -6.45 -1.72 2.25
C LEU A 58 -6.73 -3.22 2.16
N ALA A 59 -5.73 -4.01 1.76
CA ALA A 59 -5.86 -5.46 1.68
C ALA A 59 -6.20 -6.10 3.03
N PHE A 60 -5.59 -5.61 4.12
CA PHE A 60 -5.91 -6.04 5.47
C PHE A 60 -7.37 -5.73 5.84
N ALA A 61 -7.84 -4.52 5.54
CA ALA A 61 -9.24 -4.13 5.81
C ALA A 61 -10.23 -4.95 4.95
N ASP A 62 -9.91 -5.22 3.68
CA ASP A 62 -10.71 -6.07 2.80
C ASP A 62 -10.86 -7.49 3.38
N GLN A 63 -9.76 -8.08 3.87
CA GLN A 63 -9.81 -9.40 4.54
C GLN A 63 -10.73 -9.40 5.76
N LEU A 64 -10.74 -8.34 6.56
CA LEU A 64 -11.65 -8.23 7.71
C LEU A 64 -13.11 -8.08 7.28
N ILE A 65 -13.37 -7.41 6.17
CA ILE A 65 -14.71 -7.26 5.59
C ILE A 65 -15.21 -8.61 5.09
N GLU A 66 -14.39 -9.36 4.36
CA GLU A 66 -14.73 -10.72 3.89
C GLU A 66 -15.04 -11.66 5.05
N GLN A 67 -14.30 -11.54 6.17
CA GLN A 67 -14.55 -12.29 7.39
C GLN A 67 -15.76 -11.79 8.21
N GLY A 68 -16.44 -10.73 7.76
CA GLY A 68 -17.55 -10.11 8.49
C GLY A 68 -17.16 -9.38 9.77
N ARG A 69 -15.87 -9.20 10.05
CA ARG A 69 -15.36 -8.54 11.27
C ARG A 69 -15.35 -7.03 11.16
N LEU A 70 -15.30 -6.51 9.94
CA LEU A 70 -15.35 -5.08 9.63
C LEU A 70 -16.48 -4.78 8.63
N LEU A 71 -17.15 -3.66 8.81
CA LEU A 71 -18.17 -3.19 7.87
C LEU A 71 -17.51 -2.47 6.68
N PRO A 72 -18.04 -2.58 5.45
CA PRO A 72 -17.49 -1.85 4.30
C PRO A 72 -17.40 -0.34 4.50
N ARG A 73 -18.35 0.26 5.25
CA ARG A 73 -18.35 1.70 5.57
C ARG A 73 -17.14 2.12 6.41
N ASP A 74 -16.60 1.19 7.20
CA ASP A 74 -15.53 1.45 8.17
C ASP A 74 -14.13 1.17 7.58
N GLN A 75 -14.05 0.67 6.34
CA GLN A 75 -12.79 0.41 5.64
C GLN A 75 -11.88 1.64 5.57
N GLN A 76 -12.39 2.73 4.98
CA GLN A 76 -11.60 3.95 4.77
C GLN A 76 -11.17 4.60 6.09
N PRO A 77 -12.06 4.75 7.10
CA PRO A 77 -11.66 5.21 8.43
C PRO A 77 -10.54 4.36 9.07
N VAL A 78 -10.64 3.03 9.01
CA VAL A 78 -9.61 2.14 9.61
C VAL A 78 -8.28 2.26 8.88
N VAL A 79 -8.28 2.30 7.55
CA VAL A 79 -7.06 2.51 6.74
C VAL A 79 -6.43 3.87 7.04
N ALA A 80 -7.25 4.92 7.16
CA ALA A 80 -6.77 6.25 7.52
C ALA A 80 -6.16 6.27 8.93
N LEU A 81 -6.78 5.60 9.90
CA LEU A 81 -6.25 5.48 11.26
C LEU A 81 -4.91 4.73 11.27
N LEU A 82 -4.83 3.57 10.60
CA LEU A 82 -3.58 2.81 10.49
C LEU A 82 -2.46 3.66 9.89
N ALA A 83 -2.75 4.46 8.87
CA ALA A 83 -1.77 5.35 8.24
C ALA A 83 -1.22 6.44 9.19
N GLN A 84 -1.95 6.83 10.24
CA GLN A 84 -1.49 7.81 11.23
C GLN A 84 -0.62 7.21 12.33
N ILE A 85 -0.66 5.89 12.53
CA ILE A 85 0.10 5.24 13.59
C ILE A 85 1.54 5.00 13.11
N PRO A 86 2.57 5.54 13.79
CA PRO A 86 3.95 5.26 13.46
C PRO A 86 4.23 3.75 13.54
N ALA A 87 5.00 3.24 12.58
CA ALA A 87 5.34 1.81 12.54
C ALA A 87 6.06 1.34 13.81
N VAL A 88 6.86 2.21 14.43
CA VAL A 88 7.67 1.94 15.61
C VAL A 88 7.24 2.89 16.73
N GLN A 89 6.04 2.68 17.27
CA GLN A 89 5.58 3.33 18.50
C GLN A 89 5.40 2.26 19.58
N PRO A 90 6.38 2.05 20.48
CA PRO A 90 6.27 1.06 21.54
C PRO A 90 5.17 1.46 22.53
N MET A 91 4.46 0.47 23.06
CA MET A 91 3.49 0.61 24.13
C MET A 91 3.59 -0.56 25.11
N GLU A 92 3.25 -0.29 26.37
CA GLU A 92 3.25 -1.25 27.45
C GLU A 92 1.98 -1.09 28.30
N PHE A 93 1.33 -2.19 28.62
CA PHE A 93 0.14 -2.22 29.48
C PHE A 93 0.16 -3.48 30.36
N ALA A 94 -0.59 -3.45 31.47
CA ALA A 94 -0.70 -4.60 32.36
C ALA A 94 -1.41 -5.76 31.64
N ASP A 95 -0.91 -6.98 31.84
CA ASP A 95 -1.55 -8.19 31.34
C ASP A 95 -2.79 -8.50 32.21
N PRO A 96 -4.01 -8.50 31.64
CA PRO A 96 -5.21 -8.82 32.42
C PRO A 96 -5.29 -10.29 32.85
N GLU A 97 -4.52 -11.19 32.22
CA GLU A 97 -4.52 -12.63 32.51
C GLU A 97 -3.39 -13.06 33.45
N ALA A 98 -2.42 -12.17 33.73
CA ALA A 98 -1.28 -12.47 34.58
C ALA A 98 -0.92 -11.29 35.49
N GLU A 99 -1.26 -11.44 36.79
CA GLU A 99 -1.00 -10.43 37.81
C GLU A 99 0.50 -10.10 37.89
N GLY A 100 0.83 -8.81 37.77
CA GLY A 100 2.21 -8.31 37.81
C GLY A 100 2.99 -8.45 36.50
N GLN A 101 2.41 -8.96 35.42
CA GLN A 101 3.05 -9.01 34.10
C GLN A 101 2.63 -7.83 33.21
N THR A 102 3.52 -7.44 32.30
CA THR A 102 3.27 -6.38 31.32
C THR A 102 3.41 -6.89 29.90
N VAL A 103 2.47 -6.48 29.05
CA VAL A 103 2.50 -6.75 27.61
C VAL A 103 3.22 -5.61 26.91
N LYS A 104 4.33 -5.92 26.25
CA LYS A 104 5.10 -4.99 25.42
C LYS A 104 4.82 -5.24 23.95
N THR A 105 4.40 -4.23 23.23
CA THR A 105 4.05 -4.34 21.80
C THR A 105 4.21 -2.99 21.10
N PHE A 106 3.94 -2.96 19.79
CA PHE A 106 3.84 -1.72 19.02
C PHE A 106 2.37 -1.37 18.81
N ALA A 107 2.02 -0.09 18.91
CA ALA A 107 0.64 0.39 18.80
C ALA A 107 -0.09 -0.12 17.54
N ARG A 108 0.60 -0.09 16.40
CA ARG A 108 0.06 -0.58 15.13
C ARG A 108 -0.21 -2.09 15.16
N ALA A 109 0.75 -2.87 15.64
CA ALA A 109 0.65 -4.33 15.68
C ALA A 109 -0.49 -4.76 16.60
N TRP A 110 -0.59 -4.13 17.77
CA TRP A 110 -1.69 -4.35 18.71
C TRP A 110 -3.05 -4.06 18.10
N LEU A 111 -3.22 -2.92 17.42
CA LEU A 111 -4.51 -2.56 16.80
C LEU A 111 -4.91 -3.56 15.70
N MET A 112 -3.97 -3.96 14.84
CA MET A 112 -4.24 -4.96 13.81
C MET A 112 -4.66 -6.30 14.43
N GLU A 113 -4.01 -6.72 15.52
CA GLU A 113 -4.35 -7.96 16.21
C GLU A 113 -5.68 -7.87 16.98
N PHE A 114 -6.00 -6.69 17.52
CA PHE A 114 -7.31 -6.42 18.10
C PHE A 114 -8.42 -6.56 17.06
N LEU A 115 -8.27 -5.96 15.88
CA LEU A 115 -9.27 -6.01 14.80
C LEU A 115 -9.52 -7.45 14.30
N LYS A 116 -8.48 -8.30 14.26
CA LYS A 116 -8.63 -9.72 13.89
C LYS A 116 -9.44 -10.53 14.90
N ARG A 117 -9.38 -10.17 16.19
CA ARG A 117 -10.08 -10.87 17.27
C ARG A 117 -11.53 -10.43 17.44
N LEU A 118 -11.95 -9.35 16.76
CA LEU A 118 -13.34 -8.90 16.82
C LEU A 118 -14.28 -10.01 16.34
N PRO A 119 -15.43 -10.23 16.99
CA PRO A 119 -16.43 -11.14 16.49
C PRO A 119 -16.95 -10.68 15.12
N PRO A 120 -17.44 -11.59 14.27
CA PRO A 120 -18.12 -11.19 13.04
C PRO A 120 -19.34 -10.34 13.40
N GLN A 121 -19.42 -9.15 12.82
CA GLN A 121 -20.53 -8.22 12.97
C GLN A 121 -21.67 -8.51 11.99
N ILE A 122 -21.33 -9.09 10.83
CA ILE A 122 -22.30 -9.53 9.82
C ILE A 122 -22.03 -11.00 9.52
N ASP A 123 -23.08 -11.82 9.58
CA ASP A 123 -23.05 -13.16 9.02
C ASP A 123 -23.42 -13.11 7.54
N TYR A 124 -22.45 -13.35 6.66
CA TYR A 124 -22.68 -13.42 5.22
C TYR A 124 -23.14 -14.82 4.75
N ALA A 125 -23.24 -15.81 5.66
CA ALA A 125 -23.68 -17.17 5.31
C ALA A 125 -25.10 -17.19 4.74
N GLU A 126 -25.99 -16.30 5.18
CA GLU A 126 -27.34 -16.19 4.61
C GLU A 126 -27.36 -15.59 3.19
N ARG A 127 -26.32 -14.85 2.78
CA ARG A 127 -26.28 -14.18 1.47
C ARG A 127 -25.59 -14.99 0.39
N THR A 128 -24.82 -16.02 0.76
CA THR A 128 -24.13 -16.94 -0.18
C THR A 128 -24.82 -18.29 -0.30
N ALA A 129 -25.88 -18.55 0.47
CA ALA A 129 -26.79 -19.64 0.20
C ALA A 129 -27.64 -19.32 -1.05
N ALA A 130 -26.99 -19.30 -2.22
CA ALA A 130 -27.59 -19.84 -3.43
C ALA A 130 -27.70 -21.36 -3.26
N THR A 131 -28.41 -21.81 -2.23
CA THR A 131 -29.00 -23.14 -2.26
C THR A 131 -29.95 -23.10 -3.45
N ASP A 132 -29.74 -24.00 -4.41
CA ASP A 132 -30.60 -24.20 -5.58
C ASP A 132 -32.10 -24.31 -5.24
N GLU A 133 -32.42 -24.50 -3.95
CA GLU A 133 -33.76 -24.60 -3.37
C GLU A 133 -34.58 -23.30 -3.35
N ASN A 134 -33.97 -22.10 -3.44
CA ASN A 134 -34.74 -20.84 -3.45
C ASN A 134 -34.84 -20.17 -4.84
N LYS A 135 -34.62 -20.93 -5.91
CA LYS A 135 -34.90 -20.43 -7.27
C LYS A 135 -36.42 -20.48 -7.49
N PRO A 136 -37.10 -19.35 -7.79
CA PRO A 136 -38.54 -19.37 -8.02
C PRO A 136 -38.87 -20.39 -9.13
N PRO A 137 -39.99 -21.13 -9.01
CA PRO A 137 -40.38 -22.13 -9.98
C PRO A 137 -40.38 -21.49 -11.36
N ALA A 138 -39.86 -22.22 -12.35
CA ALA A 138 -39.87 -21.72 -13.71
C ALA A 138 -41.34 -21.54 -14.13
N GLY A 139 -41.75 -20.30 -14.44
CA GLY A 139 -43.11 -19.99 -14.88
C GLY A 139 -43.47 -20.71 -16.20
N ALA A 140 -44.71 -20.57 -16.64
CA ALA A 140 -45.14 -21.16 -17.91
C ALA A 140 -44.49 -20.45 -19.11
N LEU A 141 -43.95 -21.21 -20.06
CA LEU A 141 -43.46 -20.72 -21.34
C LEU A 141 -44.32 -21.23 -22.48
N SER A 142 -44.53 -20.43 -23.52
CA SER A 142 -45.14 -20.93 -24.76
C SER A 142 -44.19 -21.91 -25.47
N ARG A 143 -44.73 -22.86 -26.24
CA ARG A 143 -43.92 -23.81 -27.02
C ARG A 143 -42.86 -23.12 -27.89
N LYS A 144 -43.25 -22.04 -28.59
CA LYS A 144 -42.34 -21.21 -29.39
C LYS A 144 -41.25 -20.50 -28.57
N ALA A 145 -41.53 -20.14 -27.32
CA ALA A 145 -40.55 -19.51 -26.45
C ALA A 145 -39.56 -20.55 -25.90
N PHE A 146 -40.05 -21.75 -25.56
CA PHE A 146 -39.23 -22.86 -25.10
C PHE A 146 -38.25 -23.35 -26.18
N GLU A 147 -38.68 -23.45 -27.44
CA GLU A 147 -37.84 -23.89 -28.56
C GLU A 147 -36.71 -22.94 -28.91
N ARG A 148 -36.85 -21.65 -28.55
CA ARG A 148 -35.80 -20.62 -28.75
C ARG A 148 -34.70 -20.66 -27.70
N LEU A 149 -34.87 -21.44 -26.62
CA LEU A 149 -33.87 -21.56 -25.57
C LEU A 149 -32.75 -22.53 -25.97
N ASP A 150 -31.53 -22.20 -25.55
CA ASP A 150 -30.38 -23.09 -25.73
C ASP A 150 -30.59 -24.43 -25.00
N PRO A 151 -29.93 -25.53 -25.41
CA PRO A 151 -30.12 -26.86 -24.82
C PRO A 151 -29.98 -26.90 -23.29
N GLN A 152 -29.02 -26.15 -22.74
CA GLN A 152 -28.80 -26.08 -21.29
C GLN A 152 -29.94 -25.35 -20.57
N GLN A 153 -30.51 -24.32 -21.18
CA GLN A 153 -31.63 -23.55 -20.64
C GLN A 153 -32.93 -24.34 -20.67
N ARG A 154 -33.17 -25.12 -21.74
CA ARG A 154 -34.31 -26.06 -21.81
C ARG A 154 -34.24 -27.11 -20.71
N LYS A 155 -33.07 -27.73 -20.52
CA LYS A 155 -32.83 -28.70 -19.45
C LYS A 155 -33.06 -28.09 -18.07
N ALA A 156 -32.56 -26.87 -17.84
CA ALA A 156 -32.75 -26.14 -16.59
C ALA A 156 -34.20 -25.64 -16.37
N HIS A 157 -34.98 -25.45 -17.43
CA HIS A 157 -36.40 -25.09 -17.33
C HIS A 157 -37.24 -26.31 -16.90
N LEU A 158 -37.01 -27.46 -17.54
CA LEU A 158 -37.69 -28.73 -17.21
C LEU A 158 -37.29 -29.25 -15.82
N ALA A 159 -36.01 -29.18 -15.47
CA ALA A 159 -35.51 -29.58 -14.15
C ALA A 159 -36.13 -28.77 -12.99
N ARG A 160 -36.63 -27.56 -13.27
CA ARG A 160 -37.31 -26.70 -12.30
C ARG A 160 -38.84 -26.79 -12.35
N GLY A 161 -39.38 -27.80 -13.04
CA GLY A 161 -40.83 -28.02 -13.15
C GLY A 161 -41.56 -27.01 -14.03
N GLY A 162 -40.86 -26.34 -14.95
CA GLY A 162 -41.45 -25.37 -15.87
C GLY A 162 -42.50 -25.99 -16.79
N LYS A 163 -43.64 -25.31 -16.95
CA LYS A 163 -44.75 -25.77 -17.79
C LYS A 163 -44.63 -25.19 -19.19
N ILE A 164 -44.82 -26.03 -20.20
CA ILE A 164 -44.94 -25.58 -21.58
C ILE A 164 -46.41 -25.47 -21.91
N VAL A 165 -46.87 -24.26 -22.22
CA VAL A 165 -48.24 -23.98 -22.67
C VAL A 165 -48.24 -23.74 -24.18
N ASP A 166 -49.38 -24.02 -24.83
CA ASP A 166 -49.56 -23.77 -26.25
C ASP A 166 -49.99 -22.31 -26.53
#